data_AF-A0A7S3XTY7-F1
#
_entry.id   AF-A0A7S3XTY7-F1
#
_cell.length_a   1.000
_cell.length_b   1.000
_cell.length_c   1.000
_cell.angle_alpha   90.00
_cell.angle_beta   90.00
_cell.angle_gamma   90.00
#
_symmetry.space_group_name_H-M   'P 1'
#
loop_
_entity.id
_entity.type
_entity.pdbx_description
1 polymer ?
#
loop_
_entity_poly.entity_id
_entity_poly.type
_entity_poly.pdbx_seq_one_letter_code
_entity_poly.pdbx_strand_id
1 'polypeptide(L)'
;GTSIGDQLESASPADVLFWPIHPTVERLAMWRLMRAGFSDWTWPEEYSQNYRGSILLSAEKEGNLECYGHGPNDIMPWNLNLDDGTGDIQQYTNLEFLRASDPTANYQLPYVYDAFEWDHCAEEGFDFNI
;
A
#
# COMPACT_ATOMS: atom_id res chain seq x y z
N GLY A 1 -27.29 4.86 9.71
CA GLY A 1 -26.38 4.80 10.87
C GLY A 1 -25.41 3.71 10.57
N THR A 2 -24.13 4.04 10.44
CA THR A 2 -23.07 3.09 10.13
C THR A 2 -22.75 2.29 11.39
N SER A 3 -22.69 0.96 11.24
CA SER A 3 -22.35 0.05 12.34
C SER A 3 -20.84 -0.07 12.47
N ILE A 4 -20.33 -0.33 13.68
CA ILE A 4 -18.93 -0.70 13.87
C ILE A 4 -18.61 -1.91 12.98
N GLY A 5 -17.51 -1.83 12.22
CA GLY A 5 -17.14 -2.84 11.24
C GLY A 5 -17.77 -2.66 9.85
N ASP A 6 -18.49 -1.56 9.60
CA ASP A 6 -18.84 -1.20 8.22
C ASP A 6 -17.56 -0.94 7.42
N GLN A 7 -17.44 -1.58 6.25
CA GLN A 7 -16.27 -1.53 5.37
C GLN A 7 -16.05 -0.14 4.75
N LEU A 8 -17.05 0.74 4.79
CA LEU A 8 -17.00 2.07 4.19
C LEU A 8 -16.29 3.14 5.04
N GLU A 9 -15.97 2.83 6.30
CA GLU A 9 -15.42 3.82 7.24
C GLU A 9 -14.08 3.37 7.85
N SER A 10 -13.47 4.25 8.65
CA SER A 10 -12.23 3.97 9.38
C SER A 10 -12.34 2.85 10.41
N ALA A 11 -13.56 2.41 10.74
CA ALA A 11 -13.84 1.25 11.58
C ALA A 11 -13.79 -0.09 10.82
N SER A 12 -13.51 -0.08 9.51
CA SER A 12 -13.43 -1.29 8.68
C SER A 12 -12.46 -2.37 9.20
N PRO A 13 -11.33 -2.08 9.86
CA PRO A 13 -10.47 -3.14 10.43
C PRO A 13 -11.12 -3.96 11.55
N ALA A 14 -12.26 -3.52 12.09
CA ALA A 14 -13.03 -4.26 13.08
C ALA A 14 -13.85 -5.42 12.47
N ASP A 15 -14.09 -5.41 11.16
CA ASP A 15 -14.67 -6.55 10.45
C ASP A 15 -13.59 -7.56 10.08
N VAL A 16 -13.84 -8.83 10.42
CA VAL A 16 -12.92 -9.95 10.15
C VAL A 16 -12.63 -10.11 8.66
N LEU A 17 -13.53 -9.68 7.77
CA LEU A 17 -13.33 -9.72 6.32
C LEU A 17 -12.31 -8.70 5.83
N PHE A 18 -11.98 -7.67 6.61
CA PHE A 18 -10.93 -6.70 6.26
C PHE A 18 -9.60 -7.41 5.97
N TRP A 19 -9.21 -8.33 6.84
CA TRP A 19 -7.90 -8.99 6.83
C TRP A 19 -7.67 -9.96 5.67
N PRO A 20 -8.65 -10.75 5.18
CA PRO A 20 -8.48 -11.51 3.94
C PRO A 20 -8.71 -10.66 2.68
N ILE A 21 -9.45 -9.54 2.73
CA ILE A 21 -9.64 -8.67 1.56
C ILE A 21 -8.34 -7.96 1.18
N HIS A 22 -7.65 -7.30 2.12
CA HIS A 22 -6.49 -6.46 1.80
C HIS A 22 -5.29 -7.21 1.17
N PRO A 23 -4.94 -8.44 1.59
CA PRO A 23 -3.96 -9.28 0.90
C PRO A 23 -4.33 -9.58 -0.56
N THR A 24 -5.60 -9.59 -0.94
CA THR A 24 -5.97 -9.78 -2.37
C THR A 24 -5.60 -8.56 -3.21
N VAL A 25 -5.71 -7.36 -2.65
CA VAL A 25 -5.29 -6.11 -3.30
C VAL A 25 -3.78 -6.02 -3.37
N GLU A 26 -3.08 -6.42 -2.30
CA GLU A 26 -1.62 -6.51 -2.30
C GLU A 26 -1.11 -7.50 -3.34
N ARG A 27 -1.73 -8.69 -3.45
CA ARG A 27 -1.40 -9.68 -4.49
C ARG A 27 -1.53 -9.11 -5.90
N LEU A 28 -2.56 -8.30 -6.16
CA LEU A 28 -2.73 -7.61 -7.43
C LEU A 28 -1.64 -6.54 -7.67
N ALA A 29 -1.24 -5.80 -6.63
CA ALA A 29 -0.16 -4.82 -6.73
C ALA A 29 1.19 -5.50 -7.02
N MET A 30 1.51 -6.58 -6.30
CA MET A 30 2.71 -7.38 -6.51
C MET A 30 2.77 -7.96 -7.93
N TRP A 31 1.65 -8.50 -8.43
CA TRP A 31 1.52 -8.95 -9.82
C TRP A 31 1.83 -7.83 -10.82
N ARG A 32 1.26 -6.64 -10.61
CA ARG A 32 1.46 -5.50 -11.51
C ARG A 32 2.93 -5.12 -11.60
N LEU A 33 3.60 -5.09 -10.45
CA LEU A 33 5.04 -4.85 -10.36
C LEU A 33 5.85 -5.88 -11.13
N MET A 34 5.58 -7.17 -10.90
CA MET A 34 6.28 -8.28 -11.57
C MET A 34 6.07 -8.34 -13.09
N ARG A 35 4.89 -7.97 -13.59
CA ARG A 35 4.58 -8.07 -15.03
C ARG A 35 5.20 -6.95 -15.86
N ALA A 36 5.03 -5.69 -15.45
CA ALA A 36 5.56 -4.56 -16.21
C ALA A 36 5.80 -3.29 -15.38
N GLY A 37 5.66 -3.35 -14.04
CA GLY A 37 5.72 -2.16 -13.20
C GLY A 37 4.64 -1.12 -13.52
N PHE A 38 4.82 0.09 -12.98
CA PHE A 38 4.06 1.26 -13.41
C PHE A 38 4.80 1.98 -14.53
N SER A 39 4.05 2.53 -15.50
CA SER A 39 4.61 3.37 -16.56
C SER A 39 5.09 4.73 -16.05
N ASP A 40 4.58 5.13 -14.89
CA ASP A 40 4.90 6.36 -14.20
C ASP A 40 5.05 6.07 -12.70
N TRP A 41 6.21 6.43 -12.16
CA TRP A 41 6.56 6.31 -10.75
C TRP A 41 6.70 7.68 -10.08
N THR A 42 6.31 8.75 -10.77
CA THR A 42 6.39 10.10 -10.23
C THR A 42 5.30 10.33 -9.20
N TRP A 43 5.68 10.92 -8.07
CA TRP A 43 4.70 11.53 -7.18
C TRP A 43 4.37 12.93 -7.67
N PRO A 44 3.08 13.30 -7.74
CA PRO A 44 2.69 14.66 -8.06
C PRO A 44 3.38 15.66 -7.12
N GLU A 45 3.83 16.78 -7.67
CA GLU A 45 4.61 17.78 -6.94
C GLU A 45 3.86 18.31 -5.71
N GLU A 46 2.52 18.39 -5.79
CA GLU A 46 1.61 18.73 -4.70
C GLU A 46 1.77 17.85 -3.45
N TYR A 47 2.14 16.58 -3.61
CA TYR A 47 2.42 15.65 -2.50
C TYR A 47 3.92 15.56 -2.16
N SER A 48 4.79 16.02 -3.05
CA SER A 48 6.25 15.95 -2.88
C SER A 48 6.81 16.97 -1.87
N GLN A 49 6.04 18.01 -1.53
CA GLN A 49 6.49 19.16 -0.73
C GLN A 49 6.32 19.00 0.79
N ASN A 50 5.82 17.86 1.28
CA ASN A 50 5.68 17.65 2.72
C ASN A 50 7.04 17.35 3.36
N TYR A 51 7.39 18.17 4.35
CA TYR A 51 8.51 17.97 5.25
C TYR A 51 8.38 16.57 5.91
N ARG A 52 9.49 15.82 5.99
CA ARG A 52 9.57 14.54 6.73
C ARG A 52 8.81 14.66 8.07
N GLY A 53 7.80 13.80 8.27
CA GLY A 53 7.11 13.68 9.55
C GLY A 53 5.66 14.16 9.61
N SER A 54 4.96 14.35 8.47
CA SER A 54 3.49 14.44 8.52
C SER A 54 2.89 13.03 8.68
N ILE A 55 2.25 12.78 9.82
CA ILE A 55 1.45 11.58 10.09
C ILE A 55 0.01 11.93 9.74
N LEU A 56 -0.61 11.09 8.90
CA LEU A 56 -1.99 11.10 8.41
C LEU A 56 -2.95 12.08 9.13
N LEU A 57 -3.27 13.18 8.46
CA LEU A 57 -4.43 14.01 8.76
C LEU A 57 -5.00 14.49 7.42
N SER A 58 -6.11 13.94 6.95
CA SER A 58 -6.92 14.73 6.00
C SER A 58 -7.50 15.88 6.79
N ALA A 59 -6.97 17.09 6.56
CA ALA A 59 -7.53 18.30 7.13
C ALA A 59 -8.20 19.05 5.98
N GLU A 60 -9.53 19.18 6.03
CA GLU A 60 -10.20 20.16 5.20
C GLU A 60 -9.81 21.55 5.70
N LYS A 61 -9.01 22.25 4.91
CA LYS A 61 -8.73 23.67 5.14
C LYS A 61 -9.43 24.47 4.05
N GLU A 62 -10.42 25.25 4.45
CA GLU A 62 -11.09 26.24 3.59
C GLU A 62 -11.68 25.68 2.28
N GLY A 63 -12.18 24.43 2.29
CA GLY A 63 -12.81 23.80 1.12
C GLY A 63 -11.84 23.14 0.14
N ASN A 64 -10.54 23.13 0.45
CA ASN A 64 -9.55 22.29 -0.22
C ASN A 64 -9.22 21.10 0.68
N LEU A 65 -9.33 19.89 0.11
CA LEU A 65 -8.87 18.66 0.75
C LEU A 65 -7.34 18.65 0.68
N GLU A 66 -6.68 19.09 1.76
CA GLU A 66 -5.24 18.88 1.91
C GLU A 66 -5.02 17.42 2.36
N CYS A 67 -4.56 16.58 1.43
CA CYS A 67 -4.26 15.18 1.70
C CYS A 67 -2.84 15.05 2.27
N TYR A 68 -2.68 15.22 3.58
CA TYR A 68 -1.40 15.00 4.28
C TYR A 68 -1.08 13.50 4.41
N GLY A 69 0.21 13.15 4.43
CA GLY A 69 0.66 11.77 4.60
C GLY A 69 0.74 10.95 3.31
N HIS A 70 0.44 11.54 2.15
CA HIS A 70 0.51 10.88 0.84
C HIS A 70 1.80 11.16 0.06
N GLY A 71 2.70 11.96 0.62
CA GLY A 71 3.96 12.31 -0.01
C GLY A 71 5.02 11.20 0.08
N PRO A 72 6.03 11.21 -0.80
CA PRO A 72 7.15 10.26 -0.80
C PRO A 72 7.83 10.11 0.56
N ASN A 73 8.01 11.25 1.23
CA ASN A 73 8.84 11.40 2.42
C ASN A 73 8.01 11.42 3.71
N ASP A 74 6.70 11.28 3.60
CA ASP A 74 5.82 11.12 4.76
C ASP A 74 6.06 9.77 5.41
N ILE A 75 6.04 9.76 6.75
CA ILE A 75 6.46 8.60 7.54
C ILE A 75 5.22 7.78 7.89
N MET A 76 5.30 6.47 7.67
CA MET A 76 4.23 5.56 8.07
C MET A 76 4.05 5.54 9.60
N PRO A 77 2.83 5.33 10.11
CA PRO A 77 2.57 5.37 11.55
C PRO A 77 3.18 4.19 12.34
N TRP A 78 3.76 3.20 11.65
CA TRP A 78 4.31 1.98 12.25
C TRP A 78 5.83 1.92 12.12
N ASN A 79 6.47 1.34 13.13
CA ASN A 79 7.86 0.94 13.03
C ASN A 79 7.90 -0.55 12.65
N LEU A 80 8.63 -0.88 11.60
CA LEU A 80 8.67 -2.22 11.02
C LEU A 80 10.10 -2.75 11.05
N ASN A 81 10.24 -4.07 11.16
CA ASN A 81 11.48 -4.78 10.83
C ASN A 81 11.22 -5.53 9.53
N LEU A 82 11.76 -5.04 8.42
CA LEU A 82 11.62 -5.67 7.11
C LEU A 82 12.86 -6.52 6.76
N ASP A 83 13.99 -6.36 7.42
CA ASP A 83 15.18 -7.17 7.12
C ASP A 83 15.13 -8.48 7.91
N ASP A 84 14.38 -9.47 7.40
CA ASP A 84 14.31 -10.90 7.81
C ASP A 84 14.29 -11.21 9.32
N GLY A 85 13.95 -10.22 10.15
CA GLY A 85 14.02 -10.26 11.60
C GLY A 85 15.40 -9.97 12.20
N THR A 86 16.44 -9.75 11.39
CA THR A 86 17.80 -9.43 11.85
C THR A 86 18.13 -7.93 11.89
N GLY A 87 17.34 -7.10 11.19
CA GLY A 87 17.49 -5.64 11.20
C GLY A 87 16.89 -4.94 12.41
N ASP A 88 17.09 -3.62 12.47
CA ASP A 88 16.48 -2.77 13.48
C ASP A 88 15.01 -2.48 13.15
N ILE A 89 14.18 -2.36 14.20
CA ILE A 89 12.82 -1.84 14.06
C ILE A 89 12.93 -0.34 13.73
N GLN A 90 12.53 0.06 12.54
CA GLN A 90 12.66 1.44 12.07
C GLN A 90 11.37 1.97 11.43
N GLN A 91 11.27 3.29 11.33
CA GLN A 91 10.21 3.95 10.58
C GLN A 91 10.57 4.00 9.09
N TYR A 92 9.57 3.77 8.25
CA TYR A 92 9.69 3.88 6.80
C TYR A 92 8.89 5.07 6.31
N THR A 93 9.45 5.79 5.34
CA THR A 93 8.66 6.68 4.48
C THR A 93 7.81 5.89 3.49
N ASN A 94 6.79 6.52 2.91
CA ASN A 94 5.98 5.91 1.85
C ASN A 94 6.85 5.38 0.70
N LEU A 95 7.91 6.11 0.31
CA LEU A 95 8.83 5.68 -0.74
C LEU A 95 9.73 4.53 -0.35
N GLU A 96 10.26 4.54 0.86
CA GLU A 96 11.06 3.43 1.35
C GLU A 96 10.21 2.16 1.43
N PHE A 97 8.97 2.25 1.94
CA PHE A 97 8.07 1.11 1.99
C PHE A 97 7.64 0.61 0.61
N LEU A 98 7.29 1.52 -0.31
CA LEU A 98 6.93 1.14 -1.69
C LEU A 98 8.07 0.39 -2.39
N ARG A 99 9.33 0.80 -2.18
CA ARG A 99 10.51 0.12 -2.73
C ARG A 99 10.79 -1.21 -2.05
N ALA A 100 10.64 -1.27 -0.72
CA ALA A 100 10.81 -2.50 0.06
C ALA A 100 9.80 -3.59 -0.33
N SER A 101 8.63 -3.20 -0.82
CA SER A 101 7.56 -4.08 -1.26
C SER A 101 7.62 -4.44 -2.76
N ASP A 102 8.62 -3.99 -3.52
CA ASP A 102 8.77 -4.33 -4.93
C ASP A 102 9.54 -5.66 -5.12
N PRO A 103 8.87 -6.75 -5.54
CA PRO A 103 9.49 -8.07 -5.70
C PRO A 103 10.51 -8.14 -6.86
N THR A 104 10.57 -7.11 -7.71
CA THR A 104 11.47 -7.07 -8.87
C THR A 104 12.79 -6.35 -8.59
N ALA A 105 12.90 -5.70 -7.42
CA ALA A 105 14.03 -4.86 -7.04
C ALA A 105 14.63 -5.32 -5.69
N ASN A 106 14.81 -4.39 -4.74
CA ASN A 106 15.34 -4.69 -3.41
C ASN A 106 14.19 -5.07 -2.46
N TYR A 107 13.61 -6.24 -2.70
CA TYR A 107 12.49 -6.75 -1.94
C TYR A 107 12.88 -7.11 -0.50
N GLN A 108 12.13 -6.62 0.48
CA GLN A 108 12.39 -6.85 1.91
C GLN A 108 11.23 -7.53 2.64
N LEU A 109 10.03 -7.65 2.07
CA LEU A 109 8.96 -8.34 2.81
C LEU A 109 9.28 -9.85 2.97
N PRO A 110 8.91 -10.49 4.09
CA PRO A 110 9.29 -11.87 4.39
C PRO A 110 8.43 -12.93 3.66
N TYR A 111 7.62 -12.53 2.69
CA TYR A 111 6.73 -13.41 1.93
C TYR A 111 6.64 -12.94 0.48
N VAL A 112 6.25 -13.84 -0.42
CA VAL A 112 5.78 -13.55 -1.79
C VAL A 112 4.54 -14.41 -2.01
N TYR A 113 3.60 -13.95 -2.83
CA TYR A 113 2.45 -14.79 -3.18
C TYR A 113 2.85 -15.94 -4.10
N ASP A 114 2.27 -17.11 -3.88
CA ASP A 114 2.56 -18.34 -4.63
C ASP A 114 2.04 -18.27 -6.08
N ALA A 115 0.81 -17.80 -6.26
CA ALA A 115 0.14 -17.76 -7.56
C ALA A 115 -0.52 -16.41 -7.84
N PHE A 116 -0.52 -16.02 -9.11
CA PHE A 116 -1.19 -14.81 -9.62
C PHE A 116 -2.30 -15.17 -10.62
N GLU A 117 -3.02 -16.24 -10.31
CA GLU A 117 -4.18 -16.71 -11.06
C GLU A 117 -5.48 -16.25 -10.39
N TRP A 118 -6.49 -15.97 -11.21
CA TRP A 118 -7.85 -15.63 -10.81
C TRP A 118 -8.82 -16.25 -11.81
N ASP A 119 -9.32 -17.46 -11.54
CA ASP A 119 -10.17 -18.22 -12.48
C ASP A 119 -11.37 -17.42 -12.97
N HIS A 120 -12.04 -16.68 -12.07
CA HIS A 120 -13.17 -15.83 -12.43
C HIS A 120 -12.80 -14.68 -13.39
N CYS A 121 -11.56 -14.16 -13.30
CA CYS A 121 -11.08 -13.16 -14.26
C CYS A 121 -10.71 -13.80 -15.60
N ALA A 122 -10.13 -14.99 -15.58
CA ALA A 122 -9.79 -15.74 -16.79
C ALA A 122 -11.04 -16.12 -17.60
N GLU A 123 -12.14 -16.48 -16.92
CA GLU A 123 -13.45 -16.73 -17.53
C GLU A 123 -14.01 -15.49 -18.25
N GLU A 124 -13.66 -14.28 -17.78
CA GLU A 124 -14.02 -13.01 -18.42
C GLU A 124 -13.00 -12.55 -19.48
N GLY A 125 -11.96 -13.34 -19.74
CA GLY A 125 -10.92 -13.06 -20.74
C GLY A 125 -9.76 -12.19 -20.22
N PHE A 126 -9.66 -11.98 -18.91
CA PHE A 126 -8.51 -11.33 -18.28
C PHE A 126 -7.52 -12.37 -17.76
N ASP A 127 -6.46 -12.62 -18.54
CA ASP A 127 -5.40 -13.56 -18.15
C ASP A 127 -4.25 -12.84 -17.41
N PHE A 128 -4.05 -13.26 -16.16
CA PHE A 128 -3.04 -12.76 -15.25
C PHE A 128 -1.81 -13.68 -15.14
N ASN A 129 -1.73 -14.76 -15.91
CA ASN A 129 -0.53 -15.58 -15.97
C ASN A 129 0.69 -14.74 -16.38
N ILE A 130 1.78 -14.91 -15.63
CA ILE A 130 3.06 -14.23 -15.80
C ILE A 130 4.03 -15.14 -16.56
#